data_AF-A0A7C6T8U9-F1
#
_entry.id   AF-A0A7C6T8U9-F1
#
_cell.length_a   1.000
_cell.length_b   1.000
_cell.length_c   1.000
_cell.angle_alpha   90.00
_cell.angle_beta   90.00
_cell.angle_gamma   90.00
#
_symmetry.space_group_name_H-M   'P 1'
#
loop_
_entity.id
_entity.type
_entity.pdbx_description
1 polymer ?
#
loop_
_entity_poly.entity_id
_entity_poly.type
_entity_poly.pdbx_seq_one_letter_code
_entity_poly.pdbx_strand_id
1 'polypeptide(L)'
;MQRWGERHQSSRMGGMRRAARLWIPLLLALAPAGALRADDLVFGEQERLKGRVIKMADGQILLRSETAGEIRVPWASITDLRTTDPVAVQTRDGRRLVGVLDGMQEGKLRIATAEGAQLVEAPLVTWIGPEEETP
;
A
#
# COMPACT_ATOMS: atom_id res chain seq x y z
N MET A 1 60.82 -64.81 -19.11
CA MET A 1 61.72 -63.75 -19.64
C MET A 1 61.22 -62.41 -19.12
N GLN A 2 62.15 -61.65 -18.50
CA GLN A 2 62.22 -60.23 -18.08
C GLN A 2 61.03 -59.30 -18.45
N ARG A 3 60.54 -58.36 -17.62
CA ARG A 3 61.18 -57.15 -17.02
C ARG A 3 60.11 -56.50 -16.09
N TRP A 4 60.34 -56.18 -14.81
CA TRP A 4 60.91 -54.92 -14.30
C TRP A 4 60.39 -53.68 -15.07
N GLY A 5 59.76 -52.63 -14.53
CA GLY A 5 59.46 -52.10 -13.21
C GLY A 5 58.45 -50.95 -13.47
N GLU A 6 57.62 -50.52 -12.52
CA GLU A 6 57.89 -49.29 -11.78
C GLU A 6 56.93 -49.23 -10.58
N ARG A 7 57.53 -49.19 -9.39
CA ARG A 7 56.93 -48.51 -8.24
C ARG A 7 56.83 -47.03 -8.59
N HIS A 8 55.84 -46.33 -8.06
CA HIS A 8 56.10 -45.35 -6.99
C HIS A 8 54.76 -44.81 -6.46
N GLN A 9 54.26 -45.50 -5.44
CA GLN A 9 53.44 -44.87 -4.41
C GLN A 9 54.39 -44.11 -3.49
N SER A 10 54.21 -42.79 -3.37
CA SER A 10 54.69 -42.05 -2.20
C SER A 10 53.87 -40.78 -2.01
N SER A 11 53.11 -40.83 -0.93
CA SER A 11 52.46 -39.72 -0.24
C SER A 11 53.34 -38.47 -0.14
N ARG A 12 52.74 -37.30 -0.34
CA ARG A 12 53.17 -36.07 0.31
C ARG A 12 51.99 -35.47 1.07
N MET A 13 51.88 -35.92 2.32
CA MET A 13 51.30 -35.14 3.42
C MET A 13 52.06 -33.81 3.57
N GLY A 14 51.33 -32.75 3.91
CA GLY A 14 51.87 -31.47 4.35
C GLY A 14 51.20 -30.31 3.59
N GLY A 15 50.45 -29.39 4.19
CA GLY A 15 50.29 -29.16 5.62
C GLY A 15 49.07 -28.28 5.88
N MET A 16 48.55 -28.51 7.06
CA MET A 16 47.53 -27.76 7.75
C MET A 16 47.98 -26.29 7.95
N ARG A 17 46.99 -25.40 8.06
CA ARG A 17 47.02 -24.08 8.75
C ARG A 17 47.80 -22.98 8.05
N ARG A 18 47.13 -22.11 7.28
CA ARG A 18 47.32 -20.64 7.33
C ARG A 18 46.02 -19.91 6.94
N ALA A 19 45.42 -19.24 7.93
CA ALA A 19 44.54 -18.07 7.83
C ALA A 19 43.27 -18.22 6.94
N ALA A 20 42.07 -18.52 7.43
CA ALA A 20 41.39 -18.00 8.63
C ALA A 20 41.57 -16.48 8.80
N ARG A 21 41.20 -15.70 7.78
CA ARG A 21 40.96 -14.25 7.89
C ARG A 21 40.29 -13.78 6.60
N LEU A 22 39.21 -13.00 6.73
CA LEU A 22 38.48 -12.28 5.66
C LEU A 22 37.23 -12.95 5.06
N TRP A 23 36.34 -13.52 5.88
CA TRP A 23 34.95 -13.84 5.46
C TRP A 23 33.90 -13.32 6.47
N ILE A 24 34.14 -12.16 7.08
CA ILE A 24 33.26 -11.49 8.05
C ILE A 24 33.43 -9.98 7.81
N PRO A 25 32.85 -9.38 6.75
CA PRO A 25 31.53 -8.75 6.92
C PRO A 25 30.75 -8.62 5.60
N LEU A 26 29.88 -9.58 5.25
CA LEU A 26 28.90 -9.41 4.16
C LEU A 26 27.45 -9.58 4.64
N LEU A 27 27.25 -9.78 5.96
CA LEU A 27 25.96 -10.10 6.56
C LEU A 27 25.30 -8.90 7.29
N LEU A 28 25.67 -7.67 6.95
CA LEU A 28 25.11 -6.47 7.58
C LEU A 28 24.60 -5.45 6.54
N ALA A 29 23.85 -5.91 5.55
CA ALA A 29 23.19 -5.04 4.58
C ALA A 29 21.74 -5.46 4.26
N LEU A 30 21.10 -6.25 5.12
CA LEU A 30 19.68 -6.56 4.99
C LEU A 30 18.88 -5.69 5.95
N ALA A 31 18.90 -4.38 5.71
CA ALA A 31 17.95 -3.46 6.32
C ALA A 31 16.57 -3.70 5.66
N PRO A 32 15.48 -3.96 6.41
CA PRO A 32 14.16 -4.02 5.83
C PRO A 32 13.80 -2.64 5.28
N ALA A 33 13.68 -2.55 3.95
CA ALA A 33 13.12 -1.39 3.27
C ALA A 33 11.74 -1.11 3.87
N GLY A 34 11.56 0.11 4.37
CA GLY A 34 10.33 0.53 5.04
C GLY A 34 9.10 0.18 4.21
N ALA A 35 8.11 -0.40 4.87
CA ALA A 35 6.81 -0.65 4.29
C ALA A 35 6.21 0.70 3.86
N LEU A 36 6.23 0.98 2.56
CA LEU A 36 5.43 2.05 1.97
C LEU A 36 3.96 1.72 2.25
N ARG A 37 3.37 2.42 3.21
CA ARG A 37 1.93 2.45 3.37
C ARG A 37 1.35 3.26 2.21
N ALA A 38 0.55 2.60 1.39
CA ALA A 38 -0.16 3.21 0.28
C ALA A 38 -1.66 2.92 0.43
N ASP A 39 -2.49 3.93 0.17
CA ASP A 39 -3.94 3.78 0.11
C ASP A 39 -4.37 2.86 -1.03
N ASP A 40 -5.33 1.99 -0.75
CA ASP A 40 -5.97 1.09 -1.70
C ASP A 40 -7.41 1.56 -1.94
N LEU A 41 -7.76 1.96 -3.16
CA LEU A 41 -9.16 2.11 -3.59
C LEU A 41 -9.50 0.99 -4.55
N VAL A 42 -10.73 0.46 -4.49
CA VAL A 42 -11.25 -0.55 -5.42
C VAL A 42 -12.38 0.08 -6.23
N PHE A 43 -12.30 -0.04 -7.56
CA PHE A 43 -13.27 0.43 -8.54
C PHE A 43 -13.82 -0.77 -9.32
N GLY A 44 -15.14 -0.98 -9.28
CA GLY A 44 -15.74 -2.23 -9.78
C GLY A 44 -15.26 -3.47 -9.01
N GLU A 45 -15.61 -4.68 -9.49
CA GLU A 45 -15.25 -5.92 -8.77
C GLU A 45 -13.75 -6.27 -8.81
N GLN A 46 -12.93 -5.65 -9.67
CA GLN A 46 -11.54 -6.10 -9.88
C GLN A 46 -10.49 -5.02 -10.19
N GLU A 47 -10.81 -3.73 -10.29
CA GLU A 47 -9.81 -2.68 -10.56
C GLU A 47 -9.49 -1.93 -9.27
N ARG A 48 -8.21 -1.59 -9.01
CA ARG A 48 -7.83 -0.79 -7.83
C ARG A 48 -7.08 0.46 -8.26
N LEU A 49 -7.63 1.64 -7.96
CA LEU A 49 -7.04 2.93 -8.34
C LEU A 49 -6.39 3.58 -7.12
N LYS A 50 -5.06 3.59 -7.07
CA LYS A 50 -4.34 4.29 -6.00
C LYS A 50 -4.18 5.76 -6.34
N GLY A 51 -4.52 6.64 -5.40
CA GLY A 51 -4.39 8.08 -5.55
C GLY A 51 -4.91 8.84 -4.34
N ARG A 52 -4.76 10.17 -4.37
CA ARG A 52 -5.31 11.08 -3.37
C ARG A 52 -6.69 11.54 -3.80
N VAL A 53 -7.69 11.36 -2.93
CA VAL A 53 -9.01 11.95 -3.13
C VAL A 53 -8.88 13.46 -2.98
N ILE A 54 -9.13 14.19 -4.06
CA ILE A 54 -9.07 15.66 -4.04
C ILE A 54 -10.42 16.20 -3.58
N LYS A 55 -11.51 15.73 -4.20
CA LYS A 55 -12.87 16.21 -3.93
C LYS A 55 -13.90 15.24 -4.50
N MET A 56 -15.07 15.17 -3.88
CA MET A 56 -16.30 14.67 -4.47
C MET A 56 -17.31 15.80 -4.49
N ALA A 57 -17.82 16.13 -5.68
CA ALA A 57 -18.90 17.07 -5.90
C ALA A 57 -19.66 16.67 -7.16
N ASP A 58 -20.91 17.09 -7.30
CA ASP A 58 -21.73 16.84 -8.50
C ASP A 58 -21.82 15.35 -8.90
N GLY A 59 -21.76 14.45 -7.90
CA GLY A 59 -21.79 13.00 -8.12
C GLY A 59 -20.51 12.42 -8.76
N GLN A 60 -19.40 13.16 -8.75
CA GLN A 60 -18.11 12.71 -9.26
C GLN A 60 -17.00 12.87 -8.22
N ILE A 61 -16.15 11.86 -8.09
CA ILE A 61 -14.88 11.95 -7.36
C ILE A 61 -13.77 12.38 -8.32
N LEU A 62 -13.05 13.42 -7.93
CA LEU A 62 -11.77 13.79 -8.50
C LEU A 62 -10.66 13.12 -7.69
N LEU A 63 -9.99 12.16 -8.31
CA LEU A 63 -8.84 11.45 -7.77
C LEU A 63 -7.57 11.93 -8.49
N ARG A 64 -6.53 12.28 -7.74
CA ARG A 64 -5.19 12.49 -8.31
C ARG A 64 -4.35 11.23 -8.13
N SER A 65 -4.06 10.57 -9.24
CA SER A 65 -3.14 9.44 -9.31
C SER A 65 -1.76 9.91 -9.80
N GLU A 66 -0.68 9.35 -9.27
CA GLU A 66 0.67 9.67 -9.71
C GLU A 66 0.95 9.19 -11.14
N THR A 67 0.32 8.08 -11.55
CA THR A 67 0.58 7.44 -12.85
C THR A 67 -0.35 7.95 -13.95
N ALA A 68 -1.58 8.31 -13.61
CA ALA A 68 -2.62 8.68 -14.57
C ALA A 68 -3.07 10.15 -14.48
N GLY A 69 -2.51 10.92 -13.54
CA GLY A 69 -2.90 12.32 -13.32
C GLY A 69 -4.27 12.42 -12.65
N GLU A 70 -5.08 13.40 -13.06
CA GLU A 70 -6.42 13.60 -12.51
C GLU A 70 -7.47 12.75 -13.22
N ILE A 71 -8.13 11.89 -12.46
CA ILE A 71 -9.19 11.00 -12.93
C ILE A 71 -10.51 11.45 -12.29
N ARG A 72 -11.55 11.56 -13.11
CA ARG A 72 -12.93 11.75 -12.63
C ARG A 72 -13.68 10.44 -12.68
N VAL A 73 -14.34 10.14 -11.57
CA VAL A 73 -14.96 8.84 -11.34
C VAL A 73 -16.39 9.06 -10.84
N PRO A 74 -17.43 8.46 -11.47
CA PRO A 74 -18.80 8.58 -10.96
C PRO A 74 -18.92 7.98 -9.55
N TRP A 75 -19.46 8.75 -8.59
CA TRP A 75 -19.67 8.31 -7.20
C TRP A 75 -20.50 7.02 -7.13
N ALA A 76 -21.54 6.93 -7.96
CA ALA A 76 -22.43 5.78 -8.03
C ALA A 76 -21.75 4.48 -8.51
N SER A 77 -20.55 4.56 -9.10
CA SER A 77 -19.78 3.40 -9.56
C SER A 77 -18.72 2.95 -8.56
N ILE A 78 -18.54 3.68 -7.45
CA ILE A 78 -17.58 3.34 -6.40
C ILE A 78 -18.19 2.29 -5.47
N THR A 79 -17.49 1.18 -5.29
CA THR A 79 -17.90 0.07 -4.44
C THR A 79 -17.15 0.04 -3.10
N ASP A 80 -15.96 0.64 -3.03
CA ASP A 80 -15.19 0.84 -1.80
C ASP A 80 -14.35 2.13 -1.90
N LEU A 81 -14.28 2.90 -0.80
CA LEU A 81 -13.48 4.13 -0.74
C LEU A 81 -12.77 4.25 0.61
N ARG A 82 -11.45 4.33 0.57
CA ARG A 82 -10.58 4.44 1.75
C ARG A 82 -9.65 5.64 1.63
N THR A 83 -9.46 6.38 2.70
CA THR A 83 -8.48 7.49 2.73
C THR A 83 -7.45 7.23 3.82
N THR A 84 -6.21 7.70 3.66
CA THR A 84 -5.26 7.79 4.78
C THR A 84 -5.53 9.04 5.62
N ASP A 85 -5.76 10.17 4.95
CA ASP A 85 -5.95 11.46 5.62
C ASP A 85 -7.44 11.69 5.96
N PRO A 86 -7.73 12.42 7.05
CA PRO A 86 -9.08 12.82 7.37
C PRO A 86 -9.63 13.76 6.29
N VAL A 87 -10.88 13.52 5.92
CA VAL A 87 -11.64 14.32 4.96
C VAL A 87 -12.94 14.77 5.60
N ALA A 88 -13.46 15.89 5.13
CA ALA A 88 -14.81 16.30 5.46
C ALA A 88 -15.81 15.66 4.49
N VAL A 89 -16.93 15.19 5.04
CA VAL A 89 -18.04 14.57 4.33
C VAL A 89 -19.29 15.35 4.66
N GLN A 90 -19.97 15.84 3.63
CA GLN A 90 -21.27 16.49 3.76
C GLN A 90 -22.35 15.52 3.27
N THR A 91 -23.39 15.37 4.07
CA THR A 91 -24.56 14.58 3.71
C THR A 91 -25.73 15.47 3.36
N ARG A 92 -26.67 14.91 2.60
CA ARG A 92 -27.89 15.57 2.09
C ARG A 92 -28.80 16.09 3.19
N ASP A 93 -28.71 15.51 4.39
CA ASP A 93 -29.41 15.94 5.61
C ASP A 93 -28.75 17.16 6.29
N GLY A 94 -27.65 17.69 5.74
CA GLY A 94 -26.95 18.85 6.26
C GLY A 94 -25.86 18.54 7.29
N ARG A 95 -25.63 17.27 7.66
CA ARG A 95 -24.53 16.92 8.58
C ARG A 95 -23.17 17.00 7.89
N ARG A 96 -22.19 17.56 8.61
CA ARG A 96 -20.77 17.52 8.25
C ARG A 96 -20.04 16.60 9.21
N LEU A 97 -19.38 15.59 8.67
CA LEU A 97 -18.57 14.64 9.41
C LEU A 97 -17.12 14.82 8.98
N VAL A 98 -16.19 14.82 9.93
CA VAL A 98 -14.76 14.90 9.65
C VAL A 98 -14.11 13.63 10.15
N GLY A 99 -13.39 12.93 9.28
CA GLY A 99 -12.78 11.67 9.63
C GLY A 99 -12.16 10.93 8.46
N VAL A 100 -11.58 9.77 8.76
CA VAL A 100 -10.96 8.90 7.77
C VAL A 100 -12.00 7.98 7.17
N LEU A 101 -12.03 7.85 5.84
CA LEU A 101 -12.92 6.89 5.17
C LEU A 101 -12.31 5.49 5.27
N ASP A 102 -13.04 4.56 5.87
CA ASP A 102 -12.56 3.18 6.14
C ASP A 102 -13.27 2.14 5.25
N GLY A 103 -13.79 2.59 4.11
CA GLY A 103 -14.45 1.75 3.12
C GLY A 103 -15.97 1.81 3.14
N MET A 104 -16.58 0.98 2.31
CA MET A 104 -18.03 0.79 2.23
C MET A 104 -18.43 -0.60 2.74
N GLN A 105 -19.53 -0.65 3.48
CA GLN A 105 -20.16 -1.88 3.98
C GLN A 105 -21.66 -1.78 3.75
N GLU A 106 -22.25 -2.76 3.04
CA GLU A 106 -23.70 -2.84 2.82
C GLU A 106 -24.31 -1.55 2.22
N GLY A 107 -23.59 -0.88 1.30
CA GLY A 107 -24.02 0.38 0.68
C GLY A 107 -23.82 1.63 1.56
N LYS A 108 -23.20 1.48 2.73
CA LYS A 108 -22.89 2.56 3.66
C LYS A 108 -21.39 2.85 3.66
N LEU A 109 -21.04 4.12 3.58
CA LEU A 109 -19.69 4.62 3.81
C LEU A 109 -19.40 4.62 5.32
N ARG A 110 -18.29 3.98 5.71
CA ARG A 110 -17.78 3.98 7.07
C ARG A 110 -16.78 5.11 7.25
N ILE A 111 -17.04 5.98 8.21
CA ILE A 111 -16.23 7.16 8.52
C ILE A 111 -15.73 7.03 9.95
N ALA A 112 -14.42 6.90 10.14
CA ALA A 112 -13.79 6.93 11.44
C ALA A 112 -13.60 8.38 11.89
N THR A 113 -14.50 8.86 12.74
CA THR A 113 -14.48 10.20 13.36
C THR A 113 -13.83 10.17 14.74
N ALA A 114 -13.56 11.33 15.33
CA ALA A 114 -13.03 11.42 16.70
C ALA A 114 -13.98 10.81 17.74
N GLU A 115 -15.28 10.83 17.47
CA GLU A 115 -16.35 10.29 18.31
C GLU A 115 -16.59 8.79 18.08
N GLY A 116 -15.89 8.19 17.10
CA GLY A 116 -16.01 6.77 16.74
C GLY A 116 -16.40 6.55 15.28
N ALA A 117 -16.70 5.29 14.93
CA ALA A 117 -17.09 4.95 13.56
C ALA A 117 -18.56 5.31 13.29
N GLN A 118 -18.79 6.13 12.28
CA GLN A 118 -20.10 6.49 11.75
C GLN A 118 -20.37 5.71 10.46
N LEU A 119 -21.61 5.24 10.28
CA LEU A 119 -22.06 4.64 9.02
C LEU A 119 -23.05 5.59 8.34
N VAL A 120 -22.77 5.93 7.10
CA VAL A 120 -23.57 6.86 6.29
C VAL A 120 -23.97 6.18 5.00
N GLU A 121 -25.25 6.18 4.67
CA GLU A 121 -25.73 5.68 3.37
C GLU A 121 -25.00 6.42 2.23
N ALA A 122 -24.30 5.70 1.35
CA ALA A 122 -23.52 6.31 0.27
C ALA A 122 -24.35 7.26 -0.63
N PRO A 123 -25.64 6.97 -0.94
CA PRO A 123 -26.49 7.90 -1.70
C PRO A 123 -26.84 9.20 -0.97
N LEU A 124 -26.63 9.28 0.35
CA LEU A 124 -26.84 10.51 1.11
C LEU A 124 -25.59 11.40 1.11
N VAL A 125 -24.43 10.90 0.69
CA VAL A 125 -23.21 11.70 0.63
C VAL A 125 -23.29 12.64 -0.59
N THR A 126 -23.23 13.94 -0.35
CA THR A 126 -23.35 14.97 -1.40
C THR A 126 -22.03 15.65 -1.72
N TRP A 127 -21.09 15.63 -0.78
CA TRP A 127 -19.75 16.20 -0.99
C TRP A 127 -18.72 15.51 -0.09
N ILE A 128 -17.50 15.37 -0.59
CA ILE A 128 -16.31 14.92 0.16
C ILE A 128 -15.17 15.86 -0.21
N GLY A 129 -14.33 16.27 0.73
CA GLY A 129 -13.19 17.12 0.39
C GLY A 129 -12.25 17.36 1.57
N PRO A 130 -11.25 18.24 1.38
CA PRO A 130 -10.34 18.62 2.46
C PRO A 130 -11.12 19.19 3.65
N GLU A 131 -10.65 18.91 4.86
CA GLU A 131 -11.30 19.38 6.09
C GLU A 131 -11.53 20.90 6.12
N GLU A 132 -10.56 21.66 5.61
CA GLU A 132 -10.57 23.13 5.59
C GLU A 132 -11.52 23.72 4.52
N GLU A 133 -11.93 22.93 3.52
CA GLU A 133 -12.75 23.41 2.42
C GLU A 133 -14.24 23.23 2.73
N THR A 134 -15.06 24.24 2.44
CA THR A 134 -16.53 24.16 2.52
C THR A 134 -17.12 23.98 1.11
N PRO A 135 -18.18 23.16 0.96
CA PRO A 135 -18.83 22.90 -0.34
C PRO A 135 -19.38 24.16 -1.01
#